data_AF-H9MCJ7-F1
#
_entry.id   AF-H9MCJ7-F1
#
_cell.length_a   1.000
_cell.length_b   1.000
_cell.length_c   1.000
_cell.angle_alpha   90.00
_cell.angle_beta   90.00
_cell.angle_gamma   90.00
#
_symmetry.space_group_name_H-M   'P 1'
#
loop_
_entity.id
_entity.type
_entity.pdbx_description
1 polymer ?
#
loop_
_entity_poly.entity_id
_entity_poly.type
_entity_poly.pdbx_seq_one_letter_code
_entity_poly.pdbx_strand_id
1 'polypeptide(L)' 'QNSHLTDGALEFVSGMTALVSLNVSNTRVTNTGLQHLRPLKNLTSLSLQACKVTWPEIKKLQATLPNLAGVRL' A
#
# COMPACT_ATOMS: atom_id res chain seq x y z
N GLN A 1 15.28 0.67 9.47
CA GLN A 1 14.51 -0.54 9.12
C GLN A 1 13.22 -0.49 9.92
N ASN A 2 12.06 -0.53 9.26
CA ASN A 2 10.75 -0.57 9.93
C ASN A 2 10.26 -2.02 10.03
N SER A 3 11.15 -2.94 10.42
CA SER A 3 10.96 -4.40 10.33
C SER A 3 9.86 -4.95 11.25
N HIS A 4 9.28 -4.12 12.12
CA HIS A 4 8.15 -4.46 12.97
C HIS A 4 6.79 -4.08 12.37
N LEU A 5 6.75 -3.24 11.34
CA LEU A 5 5.50 -2.94 10.64
C LEU A 5 5.14 -4.10 9.71
N THR A 6 3.96 -4.68 9.92
CA THR A 6 3.42 -5.83 9.18
C THR A 6 2.12 -5.44 8.45
N ASP A 7 1.48 -6.40 7.80
CA ASP A 7 0.17 -6.22 7.17
C ASP A 7 -0.89 -5.63 8.11
N GLY A 8 -0.84 -5.99 9.40
CA GLY A 8 -1.77 -5.46 10.42
C GLY A 8 -1.63 -3.94 10.62
N ALA A 9 -0.46 -3.34 10.33
CA ALA A 9 -0.33 -1.88 10.38
C ALA A 9 -1.19 -1.19 9.32
N LEU A 10 -1.43 -1.83 8.16
CA LEU A 10 -2.26 -1.27 7.10
C LEU A 10 -3.76 -1.31 7.41
N GLU A 11 -4.20 -2.19 8.32
CA GLU A 11 -5.58 -2.20 8.80
C GLU A 11 -5.95 -0.87 9.46
N PHE A 12 -5.07 -0.34 10.31
CA PHE A 12 -5.27 0.96 10.96
C PHE A 12 -5.26 2.13 9.96
N VAL A 13 -4.50 2.02 8.87
CA VAL A 13 -4.42 3.05 7.82
C VAL A 13 -5.66 3.02 6.91
N SER A 14 -6.37 1.89 6.82
CA SER A 14 -7.50 1.71 5.90
C SER A 14 -8.66 2.71 6.10
N GLY A 15 -8.83 3.24 7.31
CA GLY A 15 -9.82 4.27 7.64
C GLY A 15 -9.43 5.69 7.22
N MET A 16 -8.16 5.93 6.85
CA MET A 16 -7.66 7.25 6.45
C MET A 16 -8.00 7.56 4.98
N THR A 17 -9.28 7.55 4.62
CA THR A 17 -9.75 7.62 3.21
C THR A 17 -9.37 8.91 2.47
N ALA A 18 -9.00 9.97 3.20
CA ALA A 18 -8.47 11.22 2.65
C ALA A 18 -6.96 11.18 2.32
N LEU A 19 -6.27 10.07 2.60
CA LEU A 19 -4.83 9.94 2.43
C LEU A 19 -4.44 9.93 0.95
N VAL A 20 -3.50 10.81 0.59
CA VAL A 20 -3.05 11.03 -0.80
C VAL A 20 -1.73 10.31 -1.10
N SER A 21 -0.84 10.19 -0.12
CA SER A 21 0.45 9.52 -0.29
C SER A 21 0.77 8.63 0.91
N LEU A 22 1.16 7.38 0.63
CA LEU A 22 1.54 6.39 1.63
C LEU A 22 2.95 5.85 1.35
N ASN A 23 3.81 5.87 2.36
CA ASN A 23 5.11 5.24 2.32
C ASN A 23 5.17 4.13 3.37
N VAL A 24 5.29 2.88 2.91
CA VAL A 24 5.52 1.71 3.77
C VAL A 24 6.81 0.99 3.40
N SER A 25 7.78 1.70 2.82
CA SER A 25 9.07 1.13 2.48
C SER A 25 9.81 0.59 3.70
N ASN A 26 10.62 -0.46 3.49
CA ASN A 26 11.41 -1.14 4.51
C ASN A 26 10.57 -1.75 5.64
N THR A 27 9.38 -2.24 5.32
CA THR A 27 8.46 -2.93 6.23
C THR A 27 8.28 -4.40 5.84
N ARG A 28 7.58 -5.18 6.67
CA ARG A 28 7.20 -6.57 6.38
C ARG A 28 5.83 -6.68 5.70
N VAL A 29 5.34 -5.62 5.08
CA VAL A 29 4.11 -5.67 4.29
C VAL A 29 4.26 -6.66 3.14
N THR A 30 3.22 -7.47 2.96
CA THR A 30 3.10 -8.51 1.92
C THR A 30 1.94 -8.19 0.98
N ASN A 31 1.75 -9.05 -0.02
CA ASN A 31 0.58 -9.02 -0.90
C ASN A 31 -0.75 -9.01 -0.13
N THR A 32 -0.84 -9.69 1.02
CA THR A 32 -2.05 -9.74 1.85
C THR A 32 -2.37 -8.36 2.42
N GLY A 33 -1.37 -7.63 2.91
CA GLY A 33 -1.55 -6.29 3.48
C GLY A 33 -2.11 -5.27 2.49
N LEU A 34 -1.80 -5.40 1.19
CA LEU A 34 -2.29 -4.49 0.15
C LEU A 34 -3.82 -4.45 0.05
N GLN A 35 -4.53 -5.48 0.52
CA GLN A 35 -5.99 -5.51 0.53
C GLN A 35 -6.59 -4.40 1.42
N HIS A 36 -5.90 -4.02 2.49
CA HIS A 36 -6.34 -2.94 3.39
C HIS A 36 -6.21 -1.55 2.77
N LEU A 37 -5.50 -1.39 1.64
CA LEU A 37 -5.36 -0.10 0.94
C LEU A 37 -6.53 0.20 0.00
N ARG A 38 -7.39 -0.79 -0.30
CA ARG A 38 -8.52 -0.65 -1.24
C ARG A 38 -9.53 0.47 -0.91
N PRO A 39 -9.79 0.83 0.36
CA PRO A 39 -10.66 1.95 0.70
C PRO A 39 -10.04 3.33 0.41
N LEU A 40 -8.73 3.43 0.22
CA LEU A 40 -7.99 4.70 0.06
C LEU A 40 -8.15 5.25 -1.37
N LYS A 41 -9.37 5.60 -1.77
CA LYS A 41 -9.68 6.03 -3.14
C LYS A 41 -9.00 7.33 -3.56
N ASN A 42 -8.53 8.14 -2.60
CA ASN A 42 -7.77 9.36 -2.85
C ASN A 42 -6.25 9.14 -2.94
N LEU A 43 -5.77 7.91 -2.76
CA LEU A 43 -4.35 7.60 -2.80
C LEU A 43 -3.80 7.75 -4.22
N THR A 44 -2.82 8.63 -4.40
CA THR A 44 -2.17 8.90 -5.68
C THR A 44 -0.75 8.36 -5.74
N SER A 45 -0.10 8.20 -4.59
CA SER A 45 1.28 7.75 -4.47
C SER A 45 1.47 6.67 -3.40
N LEU A 46 2.14 5.58 -3.76
CA LEU A 46 2.45 4.45 -2.87
C LEU A 46 3.91 4.03 -3.03
N SER A 47 4.69 4.06 -1.94
CA SER A 47 6.06 3.54 -1.91
C SER A 47 6.12 2.22 -1.13
N LEU A 48 6.60 1.17 -1.79
CA LEU A 48 6.69 -0.21 -1.33
C LEU A 48 8.13 -0.75 -1.36
N GLN A 49 9.13 0.15 -1.44
CA GLN A 49 10.53 -0.26 -1.54
C GLN A 49 10.94 -1.21 -0.41
N ALA A 50 11.64 -2.29 -0.76
CA ALA A 50 12.05 -3.33 0.19
C ALA A 50 10.89 -3.99 0.99
N CYS A 51 9.68 -4.07 0.42
CA CYS A 51 8.56 -4.88 0.92
C CYS A 51 8.47 -6.23 0.22
N LYS A 52 7.65 -7.15 0.76
CA LYS A 52 7.44 -8.50 0.19
C LYS A 52 6.20 -8.54 -0.72
N VAL A 53 6.17 -7.64 -1.71
CA VAL A 53 5.05 -7.49 -2.66
C VAL A 53 5.46 -7.86 -4.08
N THR A 54 4.51 -8.34 -4.88
CA THR A 54 4.76 -8.75 -6.27
C THR A 54 4.05 -7.83 -7.28
N TRP A 55 4.62 -7.72 -8.48
CA TRP A 55 4.07 -6.87 -9.55
C TRP A 55 2.61 -7.19 -9.95
N PRO A 56 2.19 -8.47 -10.05
CA PRO A 56 0.79 -8.78 -10.37
C PRO A 56 -0.19 -8.25 -9.32
N GLU A 57 0.18 -8.27 -8.04
CA GLU A 57 -0.69 -7.79 -6.97
C GLU A 57 -0.80 -6.25 -6.99
N ILE A 58 0.29 -5.57 -7.32
CA ILE A 58 0.29 -4.12 -7.53
C ILE A 58 -0.64 -3.72 -8.67
N LYS A 59 -0.62 -4.45 -9.80
CA LYS A 59 -1.55 -4.19 -10.90
C LYS A 59 -3.02 -4.33 -10.48
N LYS A 60 -3.35 -5.36 -9.68
CA LYS A 60 -4.71 -5.51 -9.13
C LYS A 60 -5.08 -4.35 -8.21
N LEU A 61 -4.15 -3.89 -7.38
CA LEU A 61 -4.35 -2.75 -6.50
C LEU A 61 -4.62 -1.47 -7.30
N GLN A 62 -3.83 -1.20 -8.33
CA GLN A 62 -4.03 -0.06 -9.24
C GLN A 62 -5.38 -0.13 -9.96
N ALA A 63 -5.82 -1.31 -10.40
CA ALA A 63 -7.15 -1.48 -10.99
C ALA A 63 -8.30 -1.18 -10.00
N THR A 64 -8.03 -1.25 -8.69
CA THR A 64 -9.03 -1.00 -7.63
C THR A 64 -8.99 0.46 -7.11
N LEU A 65 -7.88 1.16 -7.34
CA LEU A 65 -7.63 2.51 -6.85
C LEU A 65 -7.57 3.49 -8.04
N PRO A 66 -8.66 4.22 -8.34
CA PRO A 66 -8.79 4.97 -9.59
C PRO A 66 -7.77 6.10 -9.75
N ASN A 67 -7.25 6.62 -8.62
CA ASN A 67 -6.32 7.75 -8.62
C ASN A 67 -4.85 7.34 -8.41
N LEU A 68 -4.55 6.04 -8.25
CA LEU A 68 -3.21 5.57 -7.92
C LEU A 68 -2.30 5.57 -9.16
N ALA A 69 -1.59 6.67 -9.37
CA ALA A 69 -0.69 6.85 -10.51
C ALA A 69 0.78 6.49 -10.20
N GLY A 70 1.27 6.81 -9.01
CA GLY A 70 2.68 6.67 -8.65
C GLY A 70 2.95 5.49 -7.73
N VAL A 71 3.45 4.38 -8.24
CA VAL A 71 3.93 3.25 -7.41
C VAL A 71 5.44 3.11 -7.51
N ARG A 72 6.12 3.06 -6.37
CA ARG A 72 7.59 2.89 -6.27
C ARG A 72 7.92 1.58 -5.56
N LEU A 73 8.81 0.78 -6.16
CA LEU A 73 9.32 -0.48 -5.60
C LEU A 73 10.80 -0.41 -5.23
#